data_AF-A0A951W763-F1
#
_entry.id   AF-A0A951W763-F1
#
_cell.length_a   1.000
_cell.length_b   1.000
_cell.length_c   1.000
_cell.angle_alpha   90.00
_cell.angle_beta   90.00
_cell.angle_gamma   90.00
#
_symmetry.space_group_name_H-M   'P 1'
#
loop_
_entity.id
_entity.type
_entity.pdbx_description
1 polymer ?
#
loop_
_entity_poly.entity_id
_entity_poly.type
_entity_poly.pdbx_seq_one_letter_code
_entity_poly.pdbx_strand_id
1 'polypeptide(L)'
;MRVLVGLISVILLASCATRVPYTGKLRTEFDLSDDKLKKVQFYTSETIILERSDKQDKVSTTGTSGTLVSSSSSSSERIIIPANRPCIFEKRSEDGSVEIRFELGNGKVLRFDERKNIANGRFYLVAEWADGKGELDYGDGVYYAVRGSASAYLMVKLKNYKKDLRKERVVKGMKVK
;
A
#
# COMPACT_ATOMS: atom_id res chain seq x y z
N MET A 1 -50.37 3.14 -37.60
CA MET A 1 -50.39 3.72 -36.24
C MET A 1 -49.30 3.03 -35.44
N ARG A 2 -48.41 3.82 -34.86
CA ARG A 2 -47.11 3.44 -34.27
C ARG A 2 -47.33 2.66 -32.97
N VAL A 3 -46.73 1.49 -32.82
CA VAL A 3 -46.53 0.88 -31.49
C VAL A 3 -45.06 0.54 -31.37
N LEU A 4 -44.34 1.51 -30.80
CA LEU A 4 -42.93 1.46 -30.46
C LEU A 4 -42.83 0.77 -29.09
N VAL A 5 -42.57 -0.54 -29.05
CA VAL A 5 -42.43 -1.27 -27.78
C VAL A 5 -40.97 -1.24 -27.33
N GLY A 6 -40.72 -0.28 -26.43
CA GLY A 6 -39.71 -0.22 -25.37
C GLY A 6 -38.43 -1.06 -25.47
N LEU A 7 -37.33 -0.40 -25.84
CA LEU A 7 -35.98 -0.81 -25.50
C LEU A 7 -35.77 -0.56 -23.99
N ILE A 8 -36.01 -1.57 -23.16
CA ILE A 8 -35.65 -1.54 -21.73
C ILE A 8 -34.12 -1.61 -21.65
N SER A 9 -33.50 -0.44 -21.64
CA SER A 9 -32.08 -0.28 -21.32
C SER A 9 -31.89 -0.57 -19.84
N VAL A 10 -31.50 -1.79 -19.50
CA VAL A 10 -31.05 -2.16 -18.16
C VAL A 10 -29.75 -1.40 -17.88
N ILE A 11 -29.88 -0.24 -17.25
CA ILE A 11 -28.73 0.49 -16.70
C ILE A 11 -28.21 -0.34 -15.52
N LEU A 12 -27.24 -1.20 -15.80
CA LEU A 12 -26.43 -1.84 -14.77
C LEU A 12 -25.70 -0.72 -14.02
N LEU A 13 -26.22 -0.33 -12.87
CA LEU A 13 -25.53 0.49 -11.89
C LEU A 13 -24.35 -0.33 -11.35
N ALA A 14 -23.25 -0.38 -12.10
CA ALA A 14 -21.97 -0.83 -11.60
C ALA A 14 -21.53 0.17 -10.54
N SER A 15 -21.92 -0.06 -9.29
CA SER A 15 -21.39 0.65 -8.14
C SER A 15 -19.91 0.27 -8.01
N CYS A 16 -19.05 1.04 -8.69
CA CYS A 16 -17.61 1.00 -8.47
C CYS A 16 -17.37 1.41 -7.02
N ALA A 17 -17.20 0.42 -6.15
CA ALA A 17 -16.80 0.62 -4.77
C ALA A 17 -15.53 1.49 -4.74
N THR A 18 -15.65 2.67 -4.12
CA THR A 18 -14.58 3.66 -4.05
C THR A 18 -13.52 3.22 -3.04
N ARG A 19 -12.26 3.25 -3.47
CA ARG A 19 -11.11 3.10 -2.58
C ARG A 19 -10.78 4.45 -1.98
N VAL A 20 -10.57 4.49 -0.67
CA VAL A 20 -10.17 5.71 0.05
C VAL A 20 -8.90 5.44 0.86
N PRO A 21 -8.07 6.46 1.15
CA PRO A 21 -6.91 6.28 2.00
C PRO A 21 -7.32 5.75 3.38
N TYR A 22 -6.56 4.77 3.88
CA TYR A 22 -6.67 4.35 5.27
C TYR A 22 -6.02 5.40 6.16
N THR A 23 -6.75 5.84 7.19
CA THR A 23 -6.31 6.86 8.15
C THR A 23 -6.79 6.50 9.55
N GLY A 24 -6.14 7.02 10.59
CA GLY A 24 -6.62 6.87 11.97
C GLY A 24 -8.03 7.42 12.16
N LYS A 25 -8.38 8.50 11.47
CA LYS A 25 -9.74 9.06 11.47
C LYS A 25 -10.75 8.07 10.90
N LEU A 26 -10.47 7.48 9.74
CA LEU A 26 -11.35 6.50 9.12
C LEU A 26 -11.51 5.27 10.01
N ARG A 27 -10.43 4.83 10.66
CA ARG A 27 -10.49 3.74 11.64
C ARG A 27 -11.47 4.06 12.77
N THR A 28 -11.38 5.24 13.37
CA THR A 28 -12.27 5.66 14.48
C THR A 28 -13.70 5.85 14.00
N GLU A 29 -13.91 6.47 12.83
CA GLU A 29 -15.24 6.72 12.25
C GLU A 29 -16.03 5.45 11.97
N PHE A 30 -15.35 4.38 11.54
CA PHE A 30 -15.96 3.09 11.23
C PHE A 30 -15.76 2.04 12.34
N ASP A 31 -15.24 2.43 13.51
CA ASP A 31 -14.95 1.55 14.65
C ASP A 31 -14.21 0.27 14.23
N LEU A 32 -13.13 0.45 13.45
CA LEU A 32 -12.36 -0.67 12.89
C LEU A 32 -11.36 -1.23 13.91
N SER A 33 -11.87 -2.09 14.79
CA SER A 33 -11.04 -2.96 15.64
C SER A 33 -10.18 -3.90 14.80
N ASP A 34 -9.15 -4.50 15.40
CA ASP A 34 -8.20 -5.38 14.70
C ASP A 34 -8.89 -6.58 14.05
N ASP A 35 -9.89 -7.16 14.72
CA ASP A 35 -10.70 -8.25 14.18
C ASP A 35 -11.60 -7.81 13.01
N LYS A 36 -12.02 -6.55 12.99
CA LYS A 36 -12.74 -5.98 11.85
C LYS A 36 -11.78 -5.67 10.70
N LEU A 37 -10.55 -5.20 10.99
CA LEU A 37 -9.54 -4.94 9.97
C LEU A 37 -9.15 -6.21 9.20
N LYS A 38 -9.11 -7.37 9.86
CA LYS A 38 -8.92 -8.68 9.19
C LYS A 38 -9.98 -8.99 8.13
N LYS A 39 -11.15 -8.36 8.20
CA LYS A 39 -12.26 -8.51 7.24
C LYS A 39 -12.29 -7.40 6.18
N VAL A 40 -11.39 -6.42 6.27
CA VAL A 40 -11.28 -5.32 5.31
C VAL A 40 -10.28 -5.69 4.21
N GLN A 41 -10.64 -5.40 2.96
CA GLN A 41 -9.71 -5.53 1.84
C GLN A 41 -8.87 -4.25 1.69
N PHE A 42 -7.56 -4.41 1.77
CA PHE A 42 -6.57 -3.34 1.59
C PHE A 42 -5.98 -3.32 0.18
N TYR A 43 -5.39 -2.18 -0.17
CA TYR A 43 -4.69 -1.89 -1.42
C TYR A 43 -3.58 -0.87 -1.17
N THR A 44 -2.58 -0.80 -2.03
CA THR A 44 -1.60 0.30 -2.08
C THR A 44 -1.93 1.28 -3.22
N SER A 45 -1.64 2.56 -3.01
CA SER A 45 -1.86 3.61 -4.02
C SER A 45 -0.86 3.53 -5.17
N GLU A 46 0.38 3.17 -4.86
CA GLU A 46 1.50 3.11 -5.80
C GLU A 46 2.12 1.71 -5.80
N THR A 47 2.91 1.45 -6.84
CA THR A 47 3.69 0.21 -6.95
C THR A 47 4.87 0.29 -5.99
N ILE A 48 5.09 -0.78 -5.22
CA ILE A 48 6.24 -0.93 -4.35
C ILE A 48 7.22 -1.88 -5.04
N ILE A 49 8.46 -1.42 -5.21
CA ILE A 49 9.55 -2.21 -5.79
C ILE A 49 10.61 -2.39 -4.71
N LEU A 50 10.93 -3.65 -4.41
CA LEU A 50 11.96 -4.06 -3.47
C LEU A 50 13.11 -4.71 -4.25
N GLU A 51 14.34 -4.36 -3.90
CA GLU A 51 15.55 -4.87 -4.54
C GLU A 51 16.51 -5.39 -3.47
N ARG A 52 17.07 -6.58 -3.71
CA ARG A 52 18.16 -7.15 -2.94
C ARG A 52 19.28 -7.55 -3.91
N SER A 53 20.52 -7.33 -3.51
CA SER A 53 21.69 -7.81 -4.26
C SER A 53 22.54 -8.63 -3.32
N ASP A 54 22.74 -9.91 -3.66
CA ASP A 54 23.69 -10.74 -2.93
C ASP A 54 25.11 -10.29 -3.29
N LYS A 55 26.02 -10.31 -2.31
CA LYS A 55 27.42 -9.86 -2.51
C LYS A 55 28.07 -10.64 -3.66
N GLN A 56 28.98 -9.97 -4.39
CA GLN A 56 29.87 -10.62 -5.35
C GLN A 56 30.66 -11.76 -4.69
N ASP A 57 30.32 -13.00 -5.01
CA ASP A 57 31.27 -14.10 -4.86
C ASP A 57 32.27 -14.00 -6.00
N LYS A 58 33.41 -13.35 -5.75
CA LYS A 58 34.57 -13.46 -6.64
C LYS A 58 35.15 -14.85 -6.49
N VAL A 59 34.68 -15.80 -7.29
CA VAL A 59 35.37 -17.08 -7.46
C VAL A 59 36.48 -16.86 -8.48
N SER A 60 37.71 -16.70 -8.00
CA SER A 60 38.90 -16.79 -8.83
C SER A 60 39.21 -18.27 -9.04
N THR A 61 39.00 -18.79 -10.25
CA THR A 61 39.48 -20.12 -10.62
C THR A 61 40.60 -19.99 -11.64
N THR A 62 41.62 -20.85 -11.50
CA THR A 62 42.71 -20.95 -12.47
C THR A 62 42.23 -21.86 -13.60
N GLY A 63 42.11 -21.33 -14.82
CA GLY A 63 41.87 -22.16 -16.00
C GLY A 63 43.05 -23.10 -16.27
N THR A 64 42.82 -24.19 -17.00
CA THR A 64 43.83 -25.20 -17.38
C THR A 64 45.04 -24.62 -18.14
N SER A 65 44.97 -23.36 -18.59
CA SER A 65 46.03 -22.60 -19.26
C SER A 65 46.73 -21.54 -18.39
N GLY A 66 46.50 -21.51 -17.07
CA GLY A 66 47.09 -20.48 -16.19
C GLY A 66 46.46 -19.09 -16.33
N THR A 67 45.33 -18.98 -17.02
CA THR A 67 44.58 -17.73 -17.18
C THR A 67 43.64 -17.54 -15.99
N LEU A 68 43.66 -16.35 -15.39
CA LEU A 68 42.66 -15.93 -14.41
C LEU A 68 41.32 -15.73 -15.12
N VAL A 69 40.34 -16.59 -14.82
CA VAL A 69 38.96 -16.40 -15.28
C VAL A 69 38.17 -15.82 -14.12
N SER A 70 37.74 -14.57 -14.25
CA SER A 70 36.81 -13.93 -13.31
C SER A 70 35.41 -14.02 -13.88
N SER A 71 34.56 -14.85 -13.28
CA SER A 71 33.13 -14.86 -13.56
C SER A 71 32.41 -14.19 -12.39
N SER A 72 31.82 -13.03 -12.63
CA SER A 72 30.92 -12.37 -11.69
C SER A 72 29.49 -12.82 -11.99
N SER A 73 28.89 -13.67 -11.15
CA SER A 73 27.44 -13.85 -11.15
C SER A 73 26.85 -12.94 -10.06
N SER A 74 26.28 -11.80 -10.44
CA SER A 74 25.41 -11.02 -9.55
C SER A 74 23.99 -11.55 -9.68
N SER A 75 23.47 -12.22 -8.65
CA SER A 75 22.03 -12.45 -8.53
C SER A 75 21.44 -11.19 -7.90
N SER A 76 20.69 -10.40 -8.68
CA SER A 76 19.85 -9.34 -8.14
C SER A 76 18.42 -9.82 -8.09
N GLU A 77 17.85 -9.85 -6.89
CA GLU A 77 16.46 -10.20 -6.68
C GLU A 77 15.63 -8.91 -6.67
N ARG A 78 14.53 -8.92 -7.42
CA ARG A 78 13.60 -7.79 -7.53
C ARG A 78 12.17 -8.25 -7.35
N ILE A 79 11.51 -7.73 -6.33
CA ILE A 79 10.10 -8.01 -6.03
C ILE A 79 9.29 -6.78 -6.43
N ILE A 80 8.25 -6.99 -7.23
CA ILE A 80 7.34 -5.94 -7.67
C ILE A 80 5.97 -6.23 -7.07
N ILE A 81 5.47 -5.30 -6.26
CA ILE A 81 4.14 -5.31 -5.67
C ILE A 81 3.32 -4.22 -6.39
N PRO A 82 2.51 -4.58 -7.40
CA PRO A 82 1.75 -3.62 -8.16
C PRO A 82 0.76 -2.83 -7.30
N ALA A 83 0.60 -1.54 -7.62
CA ALA A 83 -0.48 -0.72 -7.07
C ALA A 83 -1.85 -1.39 -7.25
N ASN A 84 -2.81 -1.05 -6.40
CA ASN A 84 -4.22 -1.42 -6.57
C ASN A 84 -4.50 -2.94 -6.57
N ARG A 85 -3.55 -3.77 -6.14
CA ARG A 85 -3.78 -5.19 -5.88
C ARG A 85 -4.33 -5.43 -4.47
N PRO A 86 -5.26 -6.39 -4.31
CA PRO A 86 -5.74 -6.83 -3.00
C PRO A 86 -4.58 -7.28 -2.11
N CYS A 87 -4.52 -6.74 -0.89
CA CYS A 87 -3.66 -7.20 0.21
C CYS A 87 -4.45 -7.24 1.52
N ILE A 88 -3.92 -7.89 2.55
CA ILE A 88 -4.65 -8.12 3.81
C ILE A 88 -3.91 -7.58 5.02
N PHE A 89 -4.68 -7.22 6.04
CA PHE A 89 -4.16 -6.85 7.35
C PHE A 89 -3.66 -8.08 8.10
N GLU A 90 -2.41 -8.03 8.58
CA GLU A 90 -1.82 -9.07 9.41
C GLU A 90 -2.05 -8.76 10.89
N LYS A 91 -1.49 -7.65 11.36
CA LYS A 91 -1.58 -7.18 12.74
C LYS A 91 -1.32 -5.69 12.84
N ARG A 92 -1.64 -5.12 14.01
CA ARG A 92 -1.26 -3.77 14.41
C ARG A 92 -0.16 -3.86 15.47
N SER A 93 0.81 -2.96 15.39
CA SER A 93 1.86 -2.78 16.39
C SER A 93 1.44 -1.78 17.47
N GLU A 94 2.12 -1.80 18.61
CA GLU A 94 1.79 -0.92 19.76
C GLU A 94 1.88 0.57 19.44
N ASP A 95 2.77 0.95 18.52
CA ASP A 95 2.92 2.32 18.02
C ASP A 95 1.79 2.76 17.06
N GLY A 96 0.84 1.89 16.77
CA GLY A 96 -0.31 2.17 15.91
C GLY A 96 -0.08 1.88 14.43
N SER A 97 1.15 1.54 14.03
CA SER A 97 1.46 1.09 12.68
C SER A 97 0.80 -0.27 12.38
N VAL A 98 0.63 -0.56 11.10
CA VAL A 98 -0.03 -1.80 10.64
C VAL A 98 0.89 -2.59 9.73
N GLU A 99 0.86 -3.90 9.88
CA GLU A 99 1.53 -4.83 8.98
C GLU A 99 0.54 -5.37 7.95
N ILE A 100 0.93 -5.28 6.68
CA ILE A 100 0.10 -5.63 5.53
C ILE A 100 0.80 -6.73 4.73
N ARG A 101 0.07 -7.82 4.50
CA ARG A 101 0.54 -8.99 3.76
C ARG A 101 0.13 -8.92 2.29
N PHE A 102 1.10 -9.12 1.40
CA PHE A 102 0.91 -9.03 -0.06
C PHE A 102 0.94 -10.40 -0.78
N GLU A 103 1.54 -11.40 -0.13
CA GLU A 103 1.64 -12.77 -0.65
C GLU A 103 1.70 -13.79 0.50
N LEU A 104 1.61 -15.07 0.15
CA LEU A 104 1.73 -16.17 1.10
C LEU A 104 3.19 -16.33 1.55
N GLY A 105 3.39 -16.80 2.79
CA GLY A 105 4.72 -17.09 3.33
C GLY A 105 5.03 -16.28 4.59
N ASN A 106 5.86 -16.82 5.46
CA ASN A 106 6.21 -16.15 6.71
C ASN A 106 6.97 -14.84 6.45
N GLY A 107 6.72 -13.81 7.25
CA GLY A 107 7.42 -12.52 7.15
C GLY A 107 7.18 -11.71 5.88
N LYS A 108 6.38 -12.18 4.91
CA LYS A 108 6.05 -11.47 3.65
C LYS A 108 5.01 -10.37 3.89
N VAL A 109 5.34 -9.45 4.79
CA VAL A 109 4.54 -8.31 5.24
C VAL A 109 5.35 -7.02 5.08
N LEU A 110 4.67 -5.91 4.82
CA LEU A 110 5.26 -4.57 4.88
C LEU A 110 4.55 -3.75 5.92
N ARG A 111 5.31 -2.91 6.62
CA ARG A 111 4.81 -2.03 7.66
C ARG A 111 4.41 -0.68 7.08
N PHE A 112 3.25 -0.19 7.50
CA PHE A 112 2.73 1.13 7.14
C PHE A 112 2.39 1.94 8.38
N ASP A 113 2.70 3.23 8.37
CA ASP A 113 2.46 4.13 9.51
C ASP A 113 2.16 5.56 9.07
N GLU A 114 1.50 6.33 9.93
CA GLU A 114 1.27 7.76 9.71
C GLU A 114 2.57 8.54 9.81
N ARG A 115 2.81 9.41 8.83
CA ARG A 115 3.96 10.32 8.88
C ARG A 115 3.64 11.52 9.77
N LYS A 116 4.39 11.68 10.87
CA LYS A 116 4.21 12.77 11.85
C LYS A 116 4.29 14.18 11.24
N ASN A 117 4.98 14.33 10.11
CA ASN A 117 5.16 15.61 9.40
C ASN A 117 4.12 15.87 8.29
N ILE A 118 3.14 14.98 8.06
CA ILE A 118 2.14 15.14 7.00
C ILE A 118 0.73 15.08 7.61
N ALA A 119 -0.01 16.19 7.50
CA ALA A 119 -1.33 16.34 8.11
C ALA A 119 -2.49 15.56 7.43
N ASN A 120 -2.19 14.68 6.46
CA ASN A 120 -3.24 13.94 5.74
C ASN A 120 -3.66 12.64 6.42
N GLY A 121 -2.97 12.23 7.50
CA GLY A 121 -3.25 11.02 8.28
C GLY A 121 -3.13 9.71 7.51
N ARG A 122 -2.49 9.71 6.33
CA ARG A 122 -2.32 8.50 5.51
C ARG A 122 -1.19 7.65 6.06
N PHE A 123 -1.38 6.34 5.97
CA PHE A 123 -0.39 5.34 6.33
C PHE A 123 0.53 5.07 5.15
N TYR A 124 1.82 5.42 5.26
CA TYR A 124 2.85 5.26 4.23
C TYR A 124 3.80 4.10 4.56
N LEU A 125 4.45 3.56 3.53
CA LEU A 125 5.48 2.53 3.70
C LEU A 125 6.58 3.00 4.67
N VAL A 126 6.82 2.18 5.70
CA VAL A 126 7.88 2.37 6.68
C VAL A 126 9.13 1.63 6.21
N ALA A 127 10.25 2.35 6.17
CA ALA A 127 11.57 1.83 5.84
C ALA A 127 12.62 2.81 6.40
N GLU A 128 13.86 2.37 6.54
CA GLU A 128 14.99 3.25 6.85
C GLU A 128 15.51 3.88 5.57
N TRP A 129 15.10 5.13 5.32
CA TRP A 129 15.39 5.82 4.06
C TRP A 129 16.76 6.51 4.08
N ALA A 130 17.67 6.07 3.21
CA ALA A 130 18.97 6.68 2.95
C ALA A 130 19.30 6.62 1.44
N ASP A 131 19.89 7.68 0.89
CA ASP A 131 20.34 7.75 -0.52
C ASP A 131 19.28 7.33 -1.57
N GLY A 132 18.00 7.61 -1.29
CA GLY A 132 16.90 7.28 -2.18
C GLY A 132 16.49 5.80 -2.17
N LYS A 133 16.98 5.01 -1.22
CA LYS A 133 16.56 3.64 -0.95
C LYS A 133 16.01 3.53 0.48
N GLY A 134 15.04 2.66 0.69
CA GLY A 134 14.44 2.40 2.00
C GLY A 134 14.75 0.97 2.43
N GLU A 135 15.60 0.78 3.43
CA GLU A 135 15.89 -0.54 3.98
C GLU A 135 14.70 -1.05 4.81
N LEU A 136 14.30 -2.30 4.58
CA LEU A 136 13.22 -2.97 5.31
C LEU A 136 13.37 -4.49 5.28
N ASP A 137 12.75 -5.16 6.23
CA ASP A 137 12.65 -6.63 6.24
C ASP A 137 11.48 -7.10 5.36
N TYR A 138 11.70 -8.15 4.56
CA TYR A 138 10.63 -8.79 3.79
C TYR A 138 10.87 -10.30 3.62
N GLY A 139 10.09 -11.10 4.34
CA GLY A 139 10.27 -12.55 4.41
C GLY A 139 11.46 -12.92 5.28
N ASP A 140 12.49 -13.47 4.64
CA ASP A 140 13.69 -14.03 5.24
C ASP A 140 14.94 -13.17 5.01
N GLY A 141 14.79 -11.95 4.49
CA GLY A 141 15.92 -11.09 4.21
C GLY A 141 15.59 -9.60 4.22
N VAL A 142 16.67 -8.82 4.18
CA VAL A 142 16.65 -7.37 4.07
C VAL A 142 16.58 -6.98 2.60
N TYR A 143 15.65 -6.07 2.28
CA TYR A 143 15.45 -5.52 0.95
C TYR A 143 15.49 -3.99 0.98
N TYR A 144 15.74 -3.41 -0.18
CA TYR A 144 15.74 -1.97 -0.39
C TYR A 144 14.57 -1.55 -1.27
N ALA A 145 13.62 -0.82 -0.71
CA ALA A 145 12.57 -0.16 -1.45
C ALA A 145 13.15 1.00 -2.27
N VAL A 146 12.84 1.07 -3.57
CA VAL A 146 13.28 2.19 -4.41
C VAL A 146 12.57 3.49 -4.04
N ARG A 147 13.15 4.65 -4.37
CA ARG A 147 12.61 6.00 -4.05
C ARG A 147 11.12 6.18 -4.35
N GLY A 148 10.64 5.66 -5.49
CA GLY A 148 9.23 5.77 -5.89
C GLY A 148 8.26 5.14 -4.89
N SER A 149 8.68 4.04 -4.25
CA SER A 149 7.91 3.31 -3.24
C SER A 149 7.63 4.15 -1.99
N ALA A 150 8.41 5.19 -1.70
CA ALA A 150 8.22 6.06 -0.54
C ALA A 150 6.89 6.84 -0.58
N SER A 151 6.27 6.97 -1.76
CA SER A 151 4.98 7.66 -1.91
C SER A 151 3.77 6.72 -1.75
N ALA A 152 4.00 5.40 -1.71
CA ALA A 152 2.95 4.41 -1.55
C ALA A 152 2.26 4.56 -0.19
N TYR A 153 0.93 4.72 -0.22
CA TYR A 153 0.09 4.73 0.97
C TYR A 153 -1.01 3.68 0.90
N LEU A 154 -1.49 3.29 2.07
CA LEU A 154 -2.49 2.26 2.25
C LEU A 154 -3.91 2.79 1.98
N MET A 155 -4.73 1.98 1.31
CA MET A 155 -6.12 2.28 0.97
C MET A 155 -7.02 1.12 1.37
N VAL A 156 -8.30 1.43 1.65
CA VAL A 156 -9.34 0.45 1.92
C VAL A 156 -10.50 0.61 0.95
N LYS A 157 -11.15 -0.50 0.62
CA LYS A 157 -12.38 -0.51 -0.19
C LYS A 157 -13.59 -0.36 0.72
N LEU A 158 -14.31 0.75 0.58
CA LEU A 158 -15.58 0.97 1.28
C LEU A 158 -16.75 0.58 0.37
N LYS A 159 -17.65 -0.26 0.88
CA LYS A 159 -18.94 -0.55 0.22
C LYS A 159 -19.94 0.50 0.74
N ASN A 160 -20.45 1.35 -0.16
CA ASN A 160 -21.42 2.42 0.12
C ASN A 160 -20.85 3.63 0.90
N TYR A 161 -19.68 4.14 0.52
CA TYR A 161 -19.25 5.49 0.97
C TYR A 161 -20.17 6.54 0.34
N LYS A 162 -21.33 6.82 0.96
CA LYS A 162 -22.07 8.04 0.69
C LYS A 162 -21.25 9.17 1.29
N LYS A 163 -20.56 9.91 0.42
CA LYS A 163 -19.86 11.16 0.73
C LYS A 163 -20.74 11.96 1.68
N ASP A 164 -20.27 12.10 2.91
CA ASP A 164 -21.04 12.67 4.01
C ASP A 164 -21.58 14.04 3.58
N LEU A 165 -22.90 14.14 3.40
CA LEU A 165 -23.56 15.40 3.08
C LEU A 165 -23.45 16.26 4.34
N ARG A 166 -22.38 17.06 4.41
CA ARG A 166 -22.18 17.99 5.51
C ARG A 166 -23.45 18.84 5.68
N LYS A 167 -24.05 18.79 6.87
CA LYS A 167 -25.05 19.78 7.29
C LYS A 167 -24.32 21.09 7.58
N GLU A 168 -23.99 21.83 6.53
CA GLU A 168 -23.46 23.18 6.65
C GLU A 168 -24.62 24.14 6.97
N ARG A 169 -24.50 24.89 8.06
CA ARG A 169 -25.45 25.94 8.42
C ARG A 169 -24.72 27.26 8.48
N VAL A 170 -25.06 28.17 7.57
CA VAL A 170 -24.59 29.55 7.61
C VAL A 170 -25.48 30.33 8.59
N VAL A 171 -24.88 30.90 9.62
CA VAL A 171 -25.58 31.74 10.61
C VAL A 171 -25.46 33.22 10.22
N LYS A 172 -26.54 33.99 10.43
CA LYS A 172 -26.64 35.40 9.96
C LYS A 172 -26.05 36.45 10.92
N GLY A 173 -25.45 36.02 12.04
CA GLY A 173 -25.01 36.93 13.11
C GLY A 173 -26.17 37.59 13.86
N MET A 174 -25.87 38.26 14.98
CA MET A 174 -26.83 39.04 15.76
C MET A 174 -26.38 40.50 15.87
N LYS A 175 -27.32 41.45 15.87
CA LYS A 175 -27.03 42.87 16.11
C LYS A 175 -27.25 43.20 17.59
N VAL A 176 -26.38 44.05 18.13
CA VAL A 176 -26.53 44.63 19.46
C VAL A 176 -27.70 45.62 19.44
N LYS A 177 -28.52 45.60 20.51
CA LYS A 177 -29.58 46.58 20.74
C LYS A 177 -29.04 47.77 21.50
#